data_AF-A0A6A7A9L9-F1
#
_entry.id   AF-A0A6A7A9L9-F1
#
_cell.length_a   1.000
_cell.length_b   1.000
_cell.length_c   1.000
_cell.angle_alpha   90.00
_cell.angle_beta   90.00
_cell.angle_gamma   90.00
#
_symmetry.space_group_name_H-M   'P 1'
#
loop_
_entity.id
_entity.type
_entity.pdbx_description
1 polymer ?
#
loop_
_entity_poly.entity_id
_entity_poly.type
_entity_poly.pdbx_seq_one_letter_code
_entity_poly.pdbx_strand_id
1 'polypeptide(L)'
;MSTLRLAARTFARAPRAVRTFSHAAPRRSGGHESHYDPPTGWLFGVKPGEKYEKEGWEGLMYWGFCGSAGLAVVAYAFKPDTSIQTWALEEARRRLEAEGILPDPDAKKE
;
A
#
# COMPACT_ATOMS: atom_id res chain seq x y z
N MET A 1 38.92 48.83 -44.63
CA MET A 1 38.04 48.69 -43.44
C MET A 1 36.84 47.84 -43.82
N SER A 2 36.96 46.51 -43.69
CA SER A 2 35.86 45.57 -43.98
C SER A 2 35.02 45.34 -42.73
N THR A 3 33.75 45.70 -42.78
CA THR A 3 32.78 45.52 -41.69
C THR A 3 32.19 44.11 -41.76
N LEU A 4 32.59 43.24 -40.84
CA LEU A 4 31.99 41.92 -40.65
C LEU A 4 30.57 42.09 -40.08
N ARG A 5 29.56 41.75 -40.87
CA ARG A 5 28.17 41.67 -40.40
C ARG A 5 27.97 40.35 -39.66
N LEU A 6 27.70 40.42 -38.37
CA LEU A 6 27.32 39.28 -37.55
C LEU A 6 25.86 38.91 -37.84
N ALA A 7 25.62 37.79 -38.51
CA ALA A 7 24.27 37.26 -38.70
C ALA A 7 23.87 36.45 -37.47
N ALA A 8 22.97 37.00 -36.64
CA ALA A 8 22.37 36.28 -35.53
C ALA A 8 21.40 35.22 -36.06
N ARG A 9 21.72 33.93 -35.87
CA ARG A 9 20.80 32.82 -36.15
C ARG A 9 19.76 32.73 -35.04
N THR A 10 18.55 33.20 -35.31
CA THR A 10 17.38 32.92 -34.47
C THR A 10 16.92 31.48 -34.72
N PHE A 11 17.00 30.63 -33.70
CA PHE A 11 16.38 29.31 -33.73
C PHE A 11 14.89 29.46 -33.42
N ALA A 12 14.04 29.26 -34.43
CA ALA A 12 12.60 29.17 -34.23
C ALA A 12 12.26 27.85 -33.53
N ARG A 13 11.76 27.93 -32.29
CA ARG A 13 11.28 26.78 -31.52
C ARG A 13 9.93 26.35 -32.07
N ALA A 14 9.86 25.18 -32.70
CA ALA A 14 8.59 24.59 -33.13
C ALA A 14 7.65 24.35 -31.93
N PRO A 15 6.33 24.58 -32.06
CA PRO A 15 5.39 24.27 -31.00
C PRO A 15 5.35 22.75 -30.76
N ARG A 16 5.54 22.34 -29.51
CA ARG A 16 5.35 20.95 -29.08
C ARG A 16 3.84 20.68 -29.02
N ALA A 17 3.34 19.78 -29.86
CA ALA A 17 1.97 19.28 -29.75
C ALA A 17 1.77 18.63 -28.36
N VAL A 18 0.95 19.27 -27.53
CA VAL A 18 0.47 18.68 -26.27
C VAL A 18 -0.59 17.66 -26.63
N ARG A 19 -0.24 16.38 -26.59
CA ARG A 19 -1.22 15.29 -26.72
C ARG A 19 -1.98 15.18 -25.40
N THR A 20 -3.25 15.58 -25.40
CA THR A 20 -4.17 15.31 -24.29
C THR A 20 -4.31 13.80 -24.10
N PHE A 21 -4.12 13.34 -22.88
CA PHE A 21 -4.23 11.94 -22.48
C PHE A 21 -5.71 11.57 -22.38
N SER A 22 -6.30 11.06 -23.47
CA SER A 22 -7.69 10.61 -23.48
C SER A 22 -7.78 9.16 -22.98
N HIS A 23 -8.16 8.98 -21.72
CA HIS A 23 -8.48 7.68 -21.12
C HIS A 23 -9.91 7.22 -21.45
N ALA A 24 -10.24 7.15 -22.74
CA ALA A 24 -11.44 6.45 -23.19
C ALA A 24 -11.02 5.08 -23.71
N ALA A 25 -10.77 4.13 -22.80
CA ALA A 25 -10.72 2.73 -23.19
C ALA A 25 -12.10 2.36 -23.78
N PRO A 26 -12.19 1.71 -24.95
CA PRO A 26 -13.44 1.16 -25.42
C PRO A 26 -13.90 0.13 -24.38
N ARG A 27 -14.94 0.47 -23.61
CA ARG A 27 -15.64 -0.51 -22.79
C ARG A 27 -16.14 -1.58 -23.75
N ARG A 28 -15.54 -2.76 -23.73
CA ARG A 28 -16.13 -3.94 -24.36
C ARG A 28 -17.47 -4.11 -23.66
N SER A 29 -18.56 -3.81 -24.37
CA SER A 29 -19.90 -4.20 -23.94
C SER A 29 -19.86 -5.71 -23.83
N GLY A 30 -19.68 -6.24 -22.62
CA GLY A 30 -19.82 -7.65 -22.36
C GLY A 30 -21.22 -8.04 -22.80
N GLY A 31 -21.32 -8.91 -23.80
CA GLY A 31 -22.58 -9.54 -24.16
C GLY A 31 -22.98 -10.47 -23.03
N HIS A 32 -23.53 -9.92 -21.97
CA HIS A 32 -24.25 -10.67 -20.97
C HIS A 32 -25.71 -10.57 -21.38
N GLU A 33 -26.31 -11.70 -21.77
CA GLU A 33 -27.75 -11.82 -21.61
C GLU A 33 -28.06 -11.41 -20.16
N SER A 34 -28.92 -10.40 -19.98
CA SER A 34 -29.29 -9.93 -18.65
C SER A 34 -30.11 -11.04 -18.00
N HIS A 35 -29.44 -12.02 -17.39
CA HIS A 35 -30.10 -13.10 -16.68
C HIS A 35 -30.63 -12.50 -15.38
N TYR A 36 -31.91 -12.12 -15.41
CA TYR A 36 -32.59 -11.63 -14.23
C TYR A 36 -32.83 -12.82 -13.31
N ASP A 37 -32.16 -12.83 -12.17
CA ASP A 37 -32.42 -13.79 -11.12
C ASP A 37 -33.49 -13.20 -10.17
N PRO A 38 -34.72 -13.74 -10.16
CA PRO A 38 -35.78 -13.24 -9.30
C PRO A 38 -35.41 -13.43 -7.81
N PRO A 39 -35.95 -12.62 -6.90
CA PRO A 39 -35.65 -12.75 -5.47
C PRO A 39 -36.22 -14.07 -4.92
N THR A 40 -35.36 -15.06 -4.71
CA THR A 40 -35.71 -16.43 -4.24
C THR A 40 -35.77 -16.58 -2.71
N GLY A 41 -35.25 -15.59 -1.97
CA GLY A 41 -35.17 -15.64 -0.50
C GLY A 41 -34.09 -16.58 0.05
N TRP A 42 -33.16 -17.03 -0.81
CA TRP A 42 -32.07 -17.92 -0.41
C TRP A 42 -30.84 -17.14 0.05
N LEU A 43 -30.16 -17.65 1.09
CA LEU A 43 -28.96 -17.03 1.64
C LEU A 43 -27.83 -17.12 0.59
N PHE A 44 -27.35 -15.97 0.13
CA PHE A 44 -26.34 -15.82 -0.94
C PHE A 44 -26.78 -16.34 -2.33
N GLY A 45 -28.09 -16.46 -2.59
CA GLY A 45 -28.60 -16.96 -3.88
C GLY A 45 -28.40 -18.46 -4.10
N VAL A 46 -27.91 -19.19 -3.08
CA VAL A 46 -27.66 -20.64 -3.19
C VAL A 46 -28.86 -21.41 -2.66
N LYS A 47 -29.41 -22.28 -3.50
CA LYS A 47 -30.52 -23.16 -3.10
C LYS A 47 -30.09 -24.03 -1.90
N PRO A 48 -30.91 -24.13 -0.84
CA PRO A 48 -30.61 -25.02 0.28
C PRO A 48 -30.42 -26.46 -0.23
N GLY A 49 -29.22 -27.02 -0.03
CA GLY A 49 -28.85 -28.36 -0.49
C GLY A 49 -27.95 -28.41 -1.74
N GLU A 50 -27.73 -27.28 -2.41
CA GLU A 50 -26.75 -27.17 -3.49
C GLU A 50 -25.36 -26.84 -2.95
N LYS A 51 -24.32 -27.43 -3.55
CA LYS A 51 -22.93 -27.17 -3.12
C LYS A 51 -22.49 -25.83 -3.68
N TYR A 52 -21.92 -24.99 -2.82
CA TYR A 52 -21.33 -23.72 -3.23
C TYR A 52 -20.19 -23.96 -4.23
N GLU A 53 -20.27 -23.27 -5.38
CA GLU A 53 -19.22 -23.24 -6.39
C GLU A 53 -18.27 -22.09 -6.06
N LYS A 54 -16.97 -22.39 -6.01
CA LYS A 54 -15.96 -21.39 -5.67
C LYS A 54 -15.90 -20.32 -6.77
N GLU A 55 -16.21 -19.07 -6.42
CA GLU A 55 -16.10 -17.97 -7.38
C GLU A 55 -14.62 -17.71 -7.73
N GLY A 56 -14.35 -17.33 -8.98
CA GLY A 56 -12.98 -17.18 -9.50
C GLY A 56 -12.12 -16.12 -8.77
N TRP A 57 -12.75 -15.16 -8.08
CA TRP A 57 -12.07 -14.12 -7.31
C TRP A 57 -11.65 -14.59 -5.91
N GLU A 58 -12.32 -15.59 -5.34
CA GLU A 58 -12.12 -16.01 -3.95
C GLU A 58 -10.69 -16.49 -3.71
N GLY A 59 -10.11 -17.21 -4.68
CA GLY A 59 -8.71 -17.63 -4.61
C GLY A 59 -7.76 -16.44 -4.47
N LEU A 60 -7.99 -15.37 -5.23
CA LEU A 60 -7.18 -14.16 -5.20
C LEU A 60 -7.33 -13.41 -3.87
N MET A 61 -8.55 -13.29 -3.35
CA MET A 61 -8.78 -12.61 -2.07
C MET A 61 -8.22 -13.42 -0.90
N TYR A 62 -8.53 -14.71 -0.80
CA TYR A 62 -8.05 -15.51 0.32
C TYR A 62 -6.53 -15.69 0.29
N TRP A 63 -5.92 -15.99 -0.87
CA TRP A 63 -4.47 -16.18 -0.90
C TRP A 63 -3.69 -14.88 -1.05
N GLY A 64 -4.12 -13.99 -1.94
CA GLY A 64 -3.44 -12.72 -2.18
C GLY A 64 -3.64 -11.77 -1.01
N PHE A 65 -4.89 -11.42 -0.70
CA PHE A 65 -5.18 -10.45 0.35
C PHE A 65 -4.95 -11.02 1.75
N CYS A 66 -5.58 -12.14 2.14
CA CYS A 66 -5.37 -12.66 3.50
C CYS A 66 -3.93 -13.17 3.71
N GLY A 67 -3.29 -13.73 2.68
CA GLY A 67 -1.87 -14.10 2.75
C GLY A 67 -0.96 -12.88 2.95
N SER A 68 -1.14 -11.80 2.19
CA SER A 68 -0.36 -10.57 2.38
C SER A 68 -0.64 -9.86 3.71
N ALA A 69 -1.89 -9.86 4.17
CA ALA A 69 -2.25 -9.36 5.49
C ALA A 69 -1.54 -10.16 6.60
N GLY A 70 -1.51 -11.49 6.51
CA GLY A 70 -0.76 -12.35 7.42
C GLY A 70 0.74 -12.03 7.44
N LEU A 71 1.36 -11.88 6.27
CA LEU A 71 2.76 -11.46 6.17
C LEU A 71 3.01 -10.08 6.77
N ALA A 72 2.10 -9.13 6.58
CA ALA A 72 2.21 -7.79 7.16
C ALA A 72 2.14 -7.83 8.70
N VAL A 73 1.27 -8.66 9.28
CA VAL A 73 1.19 -8.85 10.74
C VAL A 73 2.49 -9.42 11.28
N VAL A 74 3.04 -10.46 10.65
CA VAL A 74 4.32 -11.05 11.05
C VAL A 74 5.44 -10.02 10.97
N ALA A 75 5.54 -9.29 9.84
CA ALA A 75 6.56 -8.27 9.67
C ALA A 75 6.43 -7.12 10.69
N TYR A 76 5.22 -6.75 11.07
CA TYR A 76 4.97 -5.74 12.10
C TYR A 76 5.36 -6.22 13.49
N ALA A 77 5.00 -7.46 13.85
CA ALA A 77 5.28 -8.03 15.17
C ALA A 77 6.78 -8.23 15.44
N PHE A 78 7.56 -8.59 14.41
CA PHE A 78 9.00 -8.82 14.53
C PHE A 78 9.86 -7.66 14.01
N LYS A 79 9.24 -6.49 13.79
CA LYS A 79 9.99 -5.30 13.41
C LYS A 79 10.97 -4.95 14.53
N PRO A 80 12.26 -4.69 14.24
CA PRO A 80 13.22 -4.31 15.27
C PRO A 80 12.80 -3.01 15.95
N ASP A 81 12.97 -2.95 17.28
CA ASP A 81 12.74 -1.74 18.07
C ASP A 81 13.78 -0.67 17.74
N THR A 82 13.52 0.11 16.70
CA THR A 82 14.32 1.29 16.31
C THR A 82 13.69 2.59 16.84
N SER A 83 12.88 2.49 17.89
CA SER A 83 12.21 3.65 18.49
C SER A 83 13.20 4.50 19.28
N ILE A 84 13.14 5.82 19.14
CA ILE A 84 13.99 6.73 19.91
C ILE A 84 13.72 6.63 21.42
N GLN A 85 12.54 6.15 21.81
CA GLN A 85 12.13 6.04 23.20
C GLN A 85 12.89 4.93 23.94
N THR A 86 13.19 3.81 23.27
CA THR A 86 13.98 2.73 23.90
C THR A 86 15.39 3.21 24.19
N TRP A 87 16.05 3.84 23.22
CA TRP A 87 17.35 4.46 23.42
C TRP A 87 17.31 5.58 24.48
N ALA A 88 16.31 6.46 24.44
CA ALA A 88 16.21 7.57 25.38
C ALA A 88 15.99 7.12 26.82
N LEU A 89 15.21 6.05 27.05
CA LEU A 89 14.99 5.47 28.37
C LEU A 89 16.25 4.79 28.91
N GLU A 90 16.99 4.07 28.06
CA GLU A 90 18.25 3.43 28.43
C GLU A 90 19.35 4.47 28.75
N GLU A 91 19.43 5.53 27.95
CA GLU A 91 20.35 6.64 28.19
C GLU A 91 19.94 7.45 29.45
N ALA A 92 18.65 7.68 29.68
CA ALA A 92 18.16 8.31 30.91
C ALA A 92 18.49 7.45 32.15
N ARG A 93 18.33 6.13 32.06
CA ARG A 93 18.71 5.18 33.12
C ARG A 93 20.20 5.27 33.42
N ARG A 94 21.06 5.27 32.41
CA ARG A 94 22.52 5.38 32.58
C ARG A 94 22.94 6.67 33.30
N ARG A 95 22.25 7.79 33.05
CA ARG A 95 22.50 9.05 33.77
C ARG A 95 21.99 9.01 35.20
N LEU A 96 20.82 8.40 35.44
CA LEU A 96 20.25 8.25 36.77
C LEU A 96 21.01 7.25 37.66
N GLU A 97 21.61 6.21 37.07
CA GLU A 97 22.53 5.28 37.74
C GLU A 97 23.85 5.98 38.11
N ALA A 98 24.37 6.85 37.24
CA ALA A 98 25.54 7.68 37.54
C ALA A 98 25.28 8.72 38.65
N GLU A 99 24.03 9.15 38.82
CA GLU A 99 23.59 10.07 39.88
C GLU A 99 23.19 9.34 41.17
N GLY A 100 23.14 8.00 41.19
CA GLY A 100 22.93 7.19 42.40
C GLY A 100 21.53 7.26 43.02
N ILE A 101 20.51 7.70 42.26
CA ILE A 101 19.16 8.02 42.77
C ILE A 101 18.17 6.84 42.63
N LEU A 102 18.48 5.79 41.85
CA LEU A 102 17.57 4.66 41.62
C LEU A 102 18.15 3.33 42.13
N PRO A 103 17.40 2.56 42.96
CA PRO A 103 17.76 1.19 43.31
C PRO A 103 17.62 0.27 42.10
N ASP A 104 18.52 -0.71 42.01
CA ASP A 104 18.59 -1.69 40.93
C ASP A 104 17.27 -2.46 40.79
N PRO A 105 16.58 -2.44 39.64
CA PRO A 105 15.28 -3.10 39.46
C PRO A 105 15.36 -4.64 39.58
N ASP A 106 16.55 -5.23 39.51
CA ASP A 106 16.81 -6.66 39.72
C ASP A 106 17.07 -7.04 41.21
N ALA A 107 17.00 -6.09 42.13
CA ALA A 107 16.94 -6.38 43.57
C ALA A 107 15.61 -7.09 43.88
N LYS A 108 15.65 -8.43 43.83
CA LYS A 108 14.56 -9.33 44.21
C LYS A 108 13.77 -8.78 45.40
N LYS A 109 12.47 -8.58 45.19
CA LYS A 109 11.51 -8.54 46.30
C LYS A 109 11.41 -9.96 46.86
N GLU A 110 12.09 -10.22 47.98
CA GLU A 110 11.70 -11.29 48.90
C GLU A 110 10.29 -11.05 49.44
#